data_AF-A0A929ZM36-F1
#
_entry.id   AF-A0A929ZM36-F1
#
_cell.length_a   1.000
_cell.length_b   1.000
_cell.length_c   1.000
_cell.angle_alpha   90.00
_cell.angle_beta   90.00
_cell.angle_gamma   90.00
#
_symmetry.space_group_name_H-M   'P 1'
#
loop_
_entity.id
_entity.type
_entity.pdbx_description
1 polymer ?
#
loop_
_entity_poly.entity_id
_entity_poly.type
_entity_poly.pdbx_seq_one_letter_code
_entity_poly.pdbx_strand_id
1 'polypeptide(L)'
;MQQEQQNAFNRQCISEALIRLMETKAYDDITVTEICRMAGVSRMTYYRNYSSKREIFSDYMKMIVDEFVRVQRAKDLKVRSYEMIL
;
A
#
# COMPACT_ATOMS: atom_id res chain seq x y z
N MET A 1 8.15 2.37 -18.72
CA MET A 1 8.04 3.76 -18.19
C MET A 1 6.59 4.23 -18.02
N GLN A 2 5.83 4.68 -19.04
CA GLN A 2 4.45 5.19 -18.82
C GLN A 2 3.49 4.14 -18.23
N GLN A 3 3.52 2.90 -18.73
CA GLN A 3 2.65 1.82 -18.26
C GLN A 3 2.92 1.42 -16.80
N GLU A 4 4.19 1.44 -16.37
CA GLU A 4 4.60 1.07 -15.00
C GLU A 4 4.18 2.13 -13.99
N GLN A 5 4.31 3.42 -14.35
CA GLN A 5 3.82 4.52 -13.52
C GLN A 5 2.31 4.45 -13.35
N GLN A 6 1.57 4.17 -14.44
CA GLN A 6 0.12 4.00 -14.36
C GLN A 6 -0.28 2.81 -13.48
N ASN A 7 0.45 1.70 -13.55
CA ASN A 7 0.21 0.54 -12.69
C ASN A 7 0.47 0.89 -11.21
N ALA A 8 1.57 1.57 -10.91
CA ALA A 8 1.89 1.99 -9.55
C ALA A 8 0.82 2.92 -8.96
N PHE A 9 0.37 3.91 -9.73
CA PHE A 9 -0.71 4.81 -9.33
C PHE A 9 -2.02 4.05 -9.08
N ASN A 10 -2.42 3.16 -10.00
CA ASN A 10 -3.62 2.35 -9.82
C ASN A 10 -3.55 1.47 -8.57
N ARG A 11 -2.39 0.85 -8.29
CA ARG A 11 -2.20 0.07 -7.06
C ARG A 11 -2.37 0.93 -5.81
N GLN A 12 -1.81 2.14 -5.80
CA GLN A 12 -1.99 3.07 -4.69
C GLN A 12 -3.47 3.41 -4.46
N CYS A 13 -4.21 3.79 -5.51
CA CYS A 13 -5.63 4.10 -5.41
C CYS A 13 -6.45 2.90 -4.91
N ILE A 14 -6.16 1.69 -5.40
CA ILE A 14 -6.83 0.45 -4.98
C ILE A 14 -6.56 0.14 -3.50
N SER A 15 -5.30 0.26 -3.05
CA SER A 15 -4.92 0.04 -1.66
C SER A 15 -5.57 1.05 -0.73
N GLU A 16 -5.54 2.33 -1.07
CA GLU A 16 -6.18 3.37 -0.27
C GLU A 16 -7.69 3.19 -0.16
N ALA A 17 -8.35 2.79 -1.25
CA ALA A 17 -9.77 2.46 -1.23
C ALA A 17 -10.10 1.30 -0.29
N LEU A 18 -9.29 0.24 -0.28
CA LEU A 18 -9.48 -0.88 0.65
C LEU A 18 -9.37 -0.42 2.11
N ILE A 19 -8.33 0.36 2.45
CA ILE A 19 -8.11 0.85 3.81
C ILE A 19 -9.25 1.77 4.27
N ARG A 20 -9.70 2.70 3.43
CA ARG A 20 -10.85 3.57 3.73
C ARG A 20 -12.15 2.80 3.93
N LEU A 21 -12.38 1.73 3.16
CA LEU A 21 -13.54 0.86 3.38
C LEU A 21 -13.44 0.14 4.73
N MET A 22 -12.24 -0.30 5.12
CA MET A 22 -11.99 -0.99 6.39
C MET A 22 -12.23 -0.10 7.63
N GLU A 23 -12.22 1.23 7.49
CA GLU A 23 -12.58 2.16 8.58
C GLU A 23 -14.05 2.04 9.00
N THR A 24 -14.92 1.57 8.11
CA THR A 24 -16.38 1.55 8.33
C THR A 24 -17.03 0.19 8.11
N LYS A 25 -16.30 -0.78 7.55
CA LYS A 25 -16.81 -2.11 7.18
C LYS A 25 -15.78 -3.20 7.49
N ALA A 26 -16.24 -4.35 7.98
CA ALA A 26 -15.38 -5.49 8.22
C ALA A 26 -14.73 -5.99 6.91
N TYR A 27 -13.45 -6.37 6.97
CA TYR A 27 -12.66 -6.80 5.81
C TYR A 27 -13.33 -7.90 4.97
N ASP A 28 -13.98 -8.86 5.64
CA ASP A 28 -14.61 -9.99 4.96
C ASP A 28 -15.85 -9.59 4.17
N ASP A 29 -16.56 -8.53 4.61
CA ASP A 29 -17.75 -8.01 3.94
C ASP A 29 -17.44 -7.07 2.78
N ILE A 30 -16.19 -6.59 2.65
CA ILE A 30 -15.77 -5.71 1.56
C ILE A 30 -15.67 -6.51 0.25
N THR A 31 -16.33 -6.01 -0.78
CA THR A 31 -16.33 -6.60 -2.13
C THR A 31 -15.35 -5.90 -3.08
N VAL A 32 -14.86 -6.62 -4.09
CA VAL A 32 -14.00 -6.06 -5.15
C VAL A 32 -14.67 -4.88 -5.86
N THR A 33 -15.99 -4.91 -6.04
CA THR A 33 -16.71 -3.80 -6.69
C THR A 33 -16.78 -2.54 -5.84
N GLU A 34 -16.91 -2.66 -4.53
CA GLU A 34 -16.84 -1.50 -3.63
C GLU A 34 -15.44 -0.86 -3.69
N ILE A 35 -14.39 -1.70 -3.66
CA ILE A 35 -13.00 -1.25 -3.81
C ILE A 35 -12.81 -0.53 -5.14
N CYS A 36 -13.22 -1.15 -6.26
CA CYS A 36 -13.10 -0.56 -7.60
C CYS A 36 -13.85 0.79 -7.69
N ARG A 37 -15.07 0.86 -7.15
CA ARG A 37 -15.89 2.07 -7.14
C ARG A 37 -15.22 3.18 -6.35
N MET A 38 -14.70 2.88 -5.16
CA MET A 38 -14.04 3.88 -4.32
C MET A 38 -12.70 4.33 -4.91
N ALA A 39 -11.93 3.43 -5.51
CA ALA A 39 -10.66 3.73 -6.16
C ALA A 39 -10.80 4.46 -7.51
N GLY A 40 -12.01 4.53 -8.08
CA GLY A 40 -12.25 5.11 -9.40
C GLY A 40 -11.65 4.29 -10.55
N VAL A 41 -11.55 2.96 -10.41
CA VAL A 41 -10.97 2.06 -11.42
C VAL A 41 -11.96 1.01 -11.92
N SER A 42 -11.74 0.50 -13.12
CA SER A 42 -12.51 -0.65 -13.62
C SER A 42 -12.09 -1.96 -12.95
N ARG A 43 -12.99 -2.94 -12.90
CA ARG A 43 -12.65 -4.31 -12.45
C ARG A 43 -11.52 -4.93 -13.29
N MET A 44 -11.45 -4.65 -14.58
CA MET A 44 -10.34 -5.10 -15.43
C MET A 44 -9.00 -4.51 -14.97
N THR A 45 -8.98 -3.24 -14.56
CA THR A 45 -7.78 -2.60 -13.99
C THR A 45 -7.42 -3.19 -12.63
N TYR A 46 -8.42 -3.49 -11.79
CA TYR A 46 -8.20 -4.23 -10.54
C TYR A 46 -7.51 -5.57 -10.81
N TYR A 47 -8.12 -6.42 -11.64
CA TYR A 47 -7.62 -7.79 -11.87
C TYR A 47 -6.30 -7.84 -12.66
N ARG A 48 -5.94 -6.77 -13.37
CA ARG A 48 -4.59 -6.62 -13.96
C ARG A 48 -3.51 -6.37 -12.91
N ASN A 49 -3.86 -5.77 -11.77
CA ASN A 49 -2.90 -5.39 -10.72
C ASN A 49 -2.94 -6.33 -9.50
N TYR A 50 -4.09 -6.93 -9.21
CA TYR A 50 -4.31 -7.74 -8.02
C TYR A 50 -5.18 -8.96 -8.32
N SER A 51 -4.75 -10.10 -7.80
CA SER A 51 -5.48 -11.37 -7.87
C SER A 51 -6.53 -11.47 -6.75
N SER A 52 -6.34 -10.77 -5.62
CA SER A 52 -7.25 -10.85 -4.48
C SER A 52 -7.20 -9.62 -3.57
N LYS A 53 -8.24 -9.45 -2.74
CA LYS A 53 -8.26 -8.42 -1.67
C LYS A 53 -7.17 -8.63 -0.61
N ARG A 54 -6.66 -9.85 -0.48
CA ARG A 54 -5.57 -10.19 0.46
C ARG A 54 -4.22 -9.69 -0.05
N GLU A 55 -4.00 -9.76 -1.35
CA GLU A 55 -2.78 -9.27 -1.98
C GLU A 55 -2.64 -7.75 -1.80
N ILE A 56 -3.74 -7.00 -1.97
CA ILE A 56 -3.79 -5.56 -1.71
C ILE A 56 -3.36 -5.26 -0.27
N PHE A 57 -3.94 -5.96 0.70
CA PHE A 57 -3.63 -5.78 2.11
C PHE A 57 -2.17 -6.14 2.42
N SER A 58 -1.67 -7.24 1.87
CA SER A 58 -0.27 -7.67 2.02
C SER A 58 0.71 -6.63 1.48
N ASP A 59 0.45 -6.09 0.30
CA ASP A 59 1.27 -5.03 -0.32
C ASP A 59 1.27 -3.77 0.54
N TYR A 60 0.10 -3.36 1.04
CA TYR A 60 -0.02 -2.20 1.91
C TYR A 60 0.74 -2.39 3.24
N MET A 61 0.60 -3.57 3.86
CA MET A 61 1.35 -3.90 5.09
C MET A 61 2.86 -3.92 4.83
N LYS A 62 3.31 -4.47 3.70
CA LYS A 62 4.72 -4.45 3.31
C LYS A 62 5.24 -3.02 3.17
N MET A 63 4.47 -2.13 2.54
CA MET A 63 4.84 -0.72 2.42
C MET A 63 5.02 -0.05 3.80
N ILE A 64 4.11 -0.30 4.74
CA ILE A 64 4.22 0.21 6.11
C ILE A 64 5.48 -0.33 6.81
N VAL A 65 5.71 -1.64 6.72
CA VAL A 65 6.87 -2.29 7.33
C VAL A 65 8.17 -1.77 6.74
N ASP A 66 8.26 -1.66 5.42
CA ASP A 66 9.44 -1.16 4.72
C ASP A 66 9.74 0.29 5.12
N GLU A 67 8.71 1.13 5.29
CA GLU A 67 8.88 2.50 5.74
C GLU A 67 9.31 2.58 7.21
N PHE A 68 8.73 1.75 8.08
CA PHE A 68 9.16 1.64 9.48
C PHE A 68 10.64 1.23 9.58
N VAL A 69 11.06 0.22 8.82
CA VAL A 69 12.46 -0.24 8.77
C VAL A 69 13.39 0.86 8.24
N ARG A 70 12.96 1.60 7.21
CA ARG A 70 13.73 2.73 6.66
C ARG A 70 13.97 3.81 7.71
N VAL A 71 12.90 4.21 8.41
CA VAL A 71 12.97 5.23 9.47
C VAL A 71 13.86 4.76 10.63
N GLN A 72 13.76 3.50 11.04
CA GLN A 72 14.60 2.95 12.11
C GLN A 72 16.08 2.95 11.72
N ARG A 73 16.43 2.47 10.52
CA ARG A 73 17.82 2.49 10.02
C ARG A 73 18.39 3.90 9.94
N ALA A 74 17.59 4.88 9.51
CA ALA A 74 18.02 6.27 9.47
C ALA A 74 18.33 6.85 10.87
N LYS A 75 17.55 6.46 11.88
CA LYS A 75 17.81 6.82 13.29
C LYS A 75 19.08 6.17 13.80
N ASP A 76 19.27 4.87 13.56
CA ASP A 76 20.44 4.11 14.00
C ASP A 76 21.73 4.68 13.40
N LEU A 77 21.71 5.03 12.10
CA LEU A 77 22.84 5.70 11.44
C LEU A 77 23.15 7.07 12.05
N LYS A 78 22.11 7.84 12.40
CA LYS A 78 22.27 9.15 13.03
C LYS A 78 22.90 9.02 14.43
N VAL A 79 22.41 8.09 15.27
CA VAL A 79 23.00 7.81 16.59
C VAL A 79 24.45 7.39 16.48
N ARG A 80 24.76 6.44 15.59
CA ARG A 80 26.13 5.94 15.38
C ARG A 80 27.09 7.02 14.86
N SER A 81 26.57 7.99 14.09
CA SER A 81 27.37 9.13 13.63
C SER A 81 27.75 10.10 14.77
N TYR A 82 26.88 10.28 15.78
CA TYR A 82 27.20 11.08 16.96
C TYR A 82 28.18 10.35 17.89
N GLU A 83 28.04 9.04 18.07
CA GLU A 83 28.98 8.24 18.87
C GLU A 83 30.39 8.19 18.27
N MET A 84 30.54 8.34 16.95
CA MET A 84 31.85 8.32 16.28
C MET A 84 32.63 9.64 16.40
N ILE A 85 31.95 10.73 16.79
CA ILE A 85 32.55 12.06 16.95
C ILE A 85 32.94 12.32 18.42
N LEU A 86 32.53 11.45 19.35
CA LEU A 86 32.94 11.43 20.76
C LEU A 86 34.11 10.45 20.97
#